data_AF-A0A1H9ASI6-F1
#
_entry.id   AF-A0A1H9ASI6-F1
#
_cell.length_a   1.000
_cell.length_b   1.000
_cell.length_c   1.000
_cell.angle_alpha   90.00
_cell.angle_beta   90.00
_cell.angle_gamma   90.00
#
_symmetry.space_group_name_H-M   'P 1'
#
loop_
_entity.id
_entity.type
_entity.pdbx_description
1 polymer ?
#
loop_
_entity_poly.entity_id
_entity_poly.type
_entity_poly.pdbx_seq_one_letter_code
_entity_poly.pdbx_strand_id
1 'polypeptide(L)'
;MLIKHPDDRSHHAEQLHEFKASYPQQAAAIDRELLRLYLRESIQMFAELLEMQMDPLDEHVVILHDLRLKHPSGYLEIDHLLINRNLRLTLVSSAFIGAESLRINADGESFVWSNDSGKWVAVGRGFSELEDKARQLDLILSEGWWPRRLGIRLARPIETCLVVDDHDRVVLDDPAAYESRVIKLGDFLPWYSKNRMSTPLLRQSPKALLERLTNRVDLDTLERIAFALQDEHQPAPLDYYHRLGLDQLEPVCPVEDEDEENRIEEEDHIELDAQPDEGDNKAEPTPPKSPQHQSPPSKTAKTTKTSGKGDNDRQPSSRIAAGLKLKTPEFLEAMTAKGMLRLNDKGELELTEAGRRIGGRVRGRGGNRSFSWLKSTVDPLFAETP
;
A
#
# COMPACT_ATOMS: atom_id res chain seq x y z
N MET A 1 -8.25 5.06 -11.92
CA MET A 1 -8.66 3.66 -12.12
C MET A 1 -7.56 2.74 -11.60
N LEU A 2 -7.92 1.80 -10.74
CA LEU A 2 -7.02 0.73 -10.31
C LEU A 2 -7.16 -0.44 -11.27
N ILE A 3 -6.06 -0.92 -11.83
CA ILE A 3 -6.07 -2.06 -12.77
C ILE A 3 -5.46 -3.31 -12.14
N LYS A 4 -4.40 -3.14 -11.36
CA LYS A 4 -3.75 -4.26 -10.68
C LYS A 4 -3.61 -3.95 -9.19
N HIS A 5 -4.25 -4.78 -8.36
CA HIS A 5 -4.03 -4.82 -6.92
C HIS A 5 -2.64 -5.41 -6.59
N PRO A 6 -2.12 -5.16 -5.37
CA PRO A 6 -0.95 -5.87 -4.86
C PRO A 6 -1.12 -7.39 -4.97
N ASP A 7 -0.02 -8.10 -5.19
CA ASP A 7 -0.06 -9.56 -5.30
C ASP A 7 -0.37 -10.19 -3.92
N ASP A 8 -1.23 -11.22 -3.89
CA ASP A 8 -1.40 -12.01 -2.67
C ASP A 8 -0.16 -12.87 -2.44
N ARG A 9 0.49 -12.64 -1.29
CA ARG A 9 1.71 -13.34 -0.88
C ARG A 9 1.53 -14.20 0.37
N SER A 10 0.29 -14.43 0.80
CA SER A 10 -0.02 -15.34 1.92
C SER A 10 0.67 -16.69 1.77
N HIS A 11 0.60 -17.28 0.57
CA HIS A 11 1.28 -18.54 0.24
C HIS A 11 2.80 -18.49 0.34
N HIS A 12 3.43 -17.34 0.08
CA HIS A 12 4.87 -17.18 0.27
C HIS A 12 5.25 -17.21 1.76
N ALA A 13 4.45 -16.55 2.60
CA ALA A 13 4.67 -16.55 4.05
C ALA A 13 4.42 -17.95 4.65
N GLU A 14 3.33 -18.61 4.26
CA GLU A 14 3.01 -19.99 4.68
C GLU A 14 4.17 -20.94 4.38
N GLN A 15 4.64 -20.96 3.13
CA GLN A 15 5.73 -21.86 2.72
C GLN A 15 7.05 -21.58 3.46
N LEU A 16 7.38 -20.31 3.72
CA LEU A 16 8.59 -19.97 4.47
C LEU A 16 8.49 -20.38 5.95
N HIS A 17 7.30 -20.30 6.56
CA HIS A 17 7.08 -20.81 7.92
C HIS A 17 7.22 -22.34 7.97
N GLU A 18 6.68 -23.07 6.99
CA GLU A 18 6.88 -24.52 6.87
C GLU A 18 8.36 -24.89 6.71
N PHE A 19 9.11 -24.15 5.88
CA PHE A 19 10.55 -24.35 5.73
C PHE A 19 11.31 -24.02 7.01
N LYS A 20 10.90 -23.01 7.77
CA LYS A 20 11.53 -22.69 9.05
C LYS A 20 11.41 -23.85 10.05
N ALA A 21 10.24 -24.49 10.09
CA ALA A 21 10.02 -25.66 10.92
C ALA A 21 10.84 -26.88 10.45
N SER A 22 10.93 -27.08 9.12
CA SER A 22 11.59 -28.26 8.53
C SER A 22 13.12 -28.13 8.42
N TYR A 23 13.66 -26.91 8.39
CA TYR A 23 15.08 -26.60 8.17
C TYR A 23 15.60 -25.59 9.21
N PRO A 24 15.68 -25.98 10.49
CA PRO A 24 16.06 -25.05 11.58
C PRO A 24 17.49 -24.52 11.44
N GLN A 25 18.39 -25.24 10.78
CA GLN A 25 19.76 -24.78 10.53
C GLN A 25 19.81 -23.59 9.55
N GLN A 26 18.75 -23.39 8.77
CA GLN A 26 18.59 -22.34 7.76
C GLN A 26 17.64 -21.24 8.25
N ALA A 27 17.18 -21.30 9.51
CA ALA A 27 16.24 -20.36 10.09
C ALA A 27 16.66 -18.90 9.91
N ALA A 28 17.95 -18.58 10.07
CA ALA A 28 18.43 -17.21 9.88
C ALA A 28 18.30 -16.70 8.43
N ALA A 29 18.44 -17.57 7.42
CA ALA A 29 18.25 -17.22 6.01
C ALA A 29 16.75 -17.10 5.68
N ILE A 30 15.94 -18.01 6.22
CA ILE A 30 14.47 -18.02 6.07
C ILE A 30 13.87 -16.77 6.74
N ASP A 31 14.32 -16.42 7.95
CA ASP A 31 13.88 -15.25 8.69
C ASP A 31 14.21 -13.95 7.95
N ARG A 32 15.31 -13.89 7.20
CA ARG A 32 15.59 -12.75 6.31
C ARG A 32 14.60 -12.64 5.16
N GLU A 33 14.16 -13.76 4.58
CA GLU A 33 13.14 -13.74 3.52
C GLU A 33 11.74 -13.42 4.07
N LEU A 34 11.38 -13.96 5.23
CA LEU A 34 10.16 -13.59 5.94
C LEU A 34 10.16 -12.10 6.29
N LEU A 35 11.26 -11.59 6.84
CA LEU A 35 11.42 -10.17 7.12
C LEU A 35 11.30 -9.34 5.85
N ARG A 36 11.86 -9.77 4.71
CA ARG A 36 11.67 -9.08 3.42
C ARG A 36 10.21 -9.06 2.98
N LEU A 37 9.44 -10.12 3.20
CA LEU A 37 8.01 -10.12 2.91
C LEU A 37 7.25 -9.17 3.85
N TYR A 38 7.57 -9.17 5.14
CA TYR A 38 6.92 -8.30 6.12
C TYR A 38 7.31 -6.82 5.96
N LEU A 39 8.55 -6.51 5.59
CA LEU A 39 8.98 -5.13 5.30
C LEU A 39 8.27 -4.53 4.07
N ARG A 40 7.64 -5.35 3.23
CA ARG A 40 6.73 -4.89 2.18
C ARG A 40 5.36 -4.43 2.71
N GLU A 41 5.09 -4.47 4.02
CA GLU A 41 3.94 -3.81 4.63
C GLU A 41 3.88 -2.31 4.29
N SER A 42 5.05 -1.66 4.17
CA SER A 42 5.16 -0.27 3.69
C SER A 42 4.58 -0.08 2.27
N ILE A 43 4.82 -1.06 1.38
CA ILE A 43 4.28 -1.10 0.01
C ILE A 43 2.76 -1.28 0.06
N GLN A 44 2.29 -2.22 0.88
CA GLN A 44 0.86 -2.49 1.05
C GLN A 44 0.12 -1.27 1.60
N MET A 45 0.67 -0.61 2.62
CA MET A 45 0.07 0.59 3.21
C MET A 45 -0.06 1.73 2.21
N PHE A 46 0.94 1.94 1.36
CA PHE A 46 0.85 2.95 0.30
C PHE A 46 -0.16 2.55 -0.78
N ALA A 47 -0.21 1.27 -1.17
CA ALA A 47 -1.25 0.78 -2.10
C ALA A 47 -2.65 1.06 -1.55
N GLU A 48 -2.91 0.69 -0.29
CA GLU A 48 -4.19 0.93 0.38
C GLU A 48 -4.55 2.41 0.46
N LEU A 49 -3.58 3.28 0.76
CA LEU A 49 -3.80 4.73 0.75
C LEU A 49 -4.19 5.20 -0.65
N LEU A 50 -3.46 4.77 -1.69
CA LEU A 50 -3.77 5.12 -3.06
C LEU A 50 -5.19 4.65 -3.41
N GLU A 51 -5.52 3.38 -3.15
CA GLU A 51 -6.83 2.78 -3.40
C GLU A 51 -7.97 3.53 -2.68
N MET A 52 -7.78 3.87 -1.40
CA MET A 52 -8.78 4.58 -0.61
C MET A 52 -8.97 6.03 -1.09
N GLN A 53 -7.92 6.66 -1.58
CA GLN A 53 -7.90 8.06 -1.97
C GLN A 53 -7.81 8.26 -3.50
N MET A 54 -8.25 7.27 -4.28
CA MET A 54 -8.30 7.36 -5.74
C MET A 54 -9.34 8.35 -6.25
N ASP A 55 -10.41 8.57 -5.49
CA ASP A 55 -11.48 9.52 -5.85
C ASP A 55 -10.91 10.92 -6.23
N PRO A 56 -9.93 11.48 -5.49
CA PRO A 56 -9.21 12.70 -5.88
C PRO A 56 -8.40 12.65 -7.19
N LEU A 57 -7.93 11.47 -7.63
CA LEU A 57 -7.08 11.33 -8.82
C LEU A 57 -7.87 11.25 -10.14
N ASP A 58 -9.20 11.14 -10.05
CA ASP A 58 -10.17 11.12 -11.16
C ASP A 58 -9.86 10.03 -12.22
N GLU A 59 -10.73 9.89 -13.22
CA GLU A 59 -10.68 8.91 -14.33
C GLU A 59 -9.49 9.12 -15.29
N HIS A 60 -8.38 9.71 -14.82
CA HIS A 60 -7.27 10.16 -15.67
C HIS A 60 -5.95 9.50 -15.36
N VAL A 61 -5.92 8.62 -14.36
CA VAL A 61 -4.74 7.91 -13.91
C VAL A 61 -5.06 6.44 -13.77
N VAL A 62 -4.14 5.61 -14.24
CA VAL A 62 -4.12 4.18 -13.96
C VAL A 62 -3.03 3.88 -12.96
N ILE A 63 -3.35 3.01 -12.01
CA ILE A 63 -2.42 2.54 -10.98
C ILE A 63 -2.25 1.02 -11.16
N LEU A 64 -0.99 0.60 -11.18
CA LEU A 64 -0.56 -0.79 -11.26
C LEU A 64 0.40 -1.06 -10.10
N HIS A 65 0.05 -2.02 -9.24
CA HIS A 65 0.87 -2.45 -8.11
C HIS A 65 1.67 -3.71 -8.42
N ASP A 66 2.82 -3.90 -7.78
CA ASP A 66 3.64 -5.13 -7.85
C ASP A 66 3.85 -5.63 -9.28
N LEU A 67 4.18 -4.75 -10.21
CA LEU A 67 4.49 -5.15 -11.58
C LEU A 67 5.85 -5.82 -11.61
N ARG A 68 5.85 -7.05 -12.12
CA ARG A 68 7.06 -7.83 -12.40
C ARG A 68 7.12 -8.17 -13.87
N LEU A 69 7.99 -7.47 -14.60
CA LEU A 69 8.09 -7.53 -16.06
C LEU A 69 9.38 -8.23 -16.47
N LYS A 70 9.32 -9.02 -17.54
CA LYS A 70 10.51 -9.69 -18.09
C LYS A 70 11.42 -8.68 -18.79
N HIS A 71 12.72 -8.77 -18.54
CA HIS A 71 13.76 -7.96 -19.16
C HIS A 71 14.95 -8.86 -19.57
N PRO A 72 15.77 -8.52 -20.58
CA PRO A 72 16.91 -9.35 -20.96
C PRO A 72 17.90 -9.66 -19.82
N SER A 73 18.03 -8.76 -18.84
CA SER A 73 18.88 -8.95 -17.66
C SER A 73 18.17 -9.64 -16.48
N GLY A 74 16.93 -10.12 -16.66
CA GLY A 74 16.16 -10.80 -15.61
C GLY A 74 14.73 -10.28 -15.49
N TYR A 75 14.36 -9.83 -14.29
CA TYR A 75 13.04 -9.33 -13.99
C TYR A 75 13.12 -7.91 -13.42
N LEU A 76 12.24 -7.05 -13.91
CA LEU A 76 12.03 -5.72 -13.41
C LEU A 76 10.84 -5.72 -12.44
N GLU A 77 11.10 -5.47 -11.17
CA GLU A 77 10.06 -5.34 -10.13
C GLU A 77 9.78 -3.85 -9.84
N ILE A 78 8.50 -3.48 -9.92
CA ILE A 78 7.98 -2.13 -9.70
C ILE A 78 6.86 -2.21 -8.67
N ASP A 79 7.05 -1.52 -7.55
CA ASP A 79 6.09 -1.49 -6.43
C ASP A 79 4.79 -0.79 -6.86
N HIS A 80 4.92 0.42 -7.43
CA HIS A 80 3.79 1.23 -7.88
C HIS A 80 4.12 1.95 -9.18
N LEU A 81 3.27 1.79 -10.19
CA LEU A 81 3.33 2.52 -11.45
C LEU A 81 2.03 3.30 -11.66
N LEU A 82 2.16 4.62 -11.78
CA LEU A 82 1.05 5.50 -12.12
C LEU A 82 1.20 5.99 -13.56
N ILE A 83 0.15 5.88 -14.35
CA ILE A 83 0.12 6.30 -15.75
C ILE A 83 -1.06 7.23 -15.96
N ASN A 84 -0.82 8.47 -16.40
CA ASN A 84 -1.91 9.40 -16.69
C ASN A 84 -2.28 9.46 -18.18
N ARG A 85 -3.42 10.09 -18.49
CA ARG A 85 -3.91 10.28 -19.87
C ARG A 85 -2.98 11.05 -20.81
N ASN A 86 -1.96 11.73 -20.29
CA ASN A 86 -0.92 12.36 -21.11
C ASN A 86 0.27 11.42 -21.35
N LEU A 87 0.11 10.13 -21.03
CA LEU A 87 1.14 9.09 -21.08
C LEU A 87 2.39 9.47 -20.28
N ARG A 88 2.19 10.13 -19.14
CA ARG A 88 3.26 10.33 -18.15
C ARG A 88 3.24 9.15 -17.19
N LEU A 89 4.39 8.50 -17.08
CA LEU A 89 4.62 7.42 -16.14
C LEU A 89 5.32 7.98 -14.91
N THR A 90 4.85 7.59 -13.73
CA THR A 90 5.50 7.89 -12.45
C THR A 90 5.69 6.58 -11.71
N LEU A 91 6.94 6.21 -11.52
CA LEU A 91 7.37 5.04 -10.76
C LEU A 91 7.59 5.49 -9.32
N VAL A 92 6.86 4.89 -8.39
CA VAL A 92 6.91 5.24 -6.98
C VAL A 92 7.47 4.08 -6.19
N SER A 93 8.46 4.37 -5.35
CA SER A 93 8.89 3.45 -4.30
C SER A 93 8.40 3.93 -2.94
N SER A 94 7.89 2.99 -2.16
CA SER A 94 7.32 3.16 -0.82
C SER A 94 8.13 2.38 0.22
N ALA A 95 9.29 1.84 -0.16
CA ALA A 95 10.10 0.92 0.64
C ALA A 95 10.64 1.50 1.95
N PHE A 96 10.61 2.83 2.13
CA PHE A 96 11.12 3.52 3.32
C PHE A 96 10.03 4.17 4.16
N ILE A 97 8.76 3.85 3.94
CA ILE A 97 7.70 4.35 4.82
C ILE A 97 7.86 3.69 6.20
N GLY A 98 7.95 4.52 7.24
CA GLY A 98 8.11 4.08 8.63
C GLY A 98 9.57 3.83 9.01
N ALA A 99 10.53 4.35 8.24
CA ALA A 99 11.95 4.21 8.53
C ALA A 99 12.42 5.06 9.73
N GLU A 100 11.58 5.93 10.29
CA GLU A 100 11.82 6.93 11.33
C GLU A 100 12.80 8.04 10.93
N SER A 101 13.93 7.68 10.33
CA SER A 101 14.97 8.58 9.88
C SER A 101 15.67 8.02 8.65
N LEU A 102 15.52 8.71 7.52
CA LEU A 102 16.09 8.37 6.23
C LEU A 102 17.12 9.43 5.82
N ARG A 103 18.28 8.99 5.36
CA ARG A 103 19.27 9.83 4.68
C ARG A 103 19.49 9.35 3.26
N ILE A 104 19.56 10.28 2.32
CA ILE A 104 19.90 10.02 0.91
C ILE A 104 21.17 10.80 0.58
N ASN A 105 22.20 10.09 0.13
CA ASN A 105 23.46 10.72 -0.27
C ASN A 105 23.36 11.32 -1.69
N ALA A 106 24.43 11.98 -2.14
CA ALA A 106 24.46 12.58 -3.48
C ALA A 106 24.30 11.55 -4.61
N ASP A 107 24.82 10.33 -4.43
CA ASP A 107 24.72 9.22 -5.40
C ASP A 107 23.35 8.53 -5.41
N GLY A 108 22.42 8.96 -4.54
CA GLY A 108 21.07 8.42 -4.45
C GLY A 108 20.93 7.14 -3.63
N GLU A 109 21.98 6.74 -2.90
CA GLU A 109 21.93 5.62 -1.95
C GLU A 109 21.18 6.02 -0.67
N SER A 110 20.53 5.04 -0.04
CA SER A 110 19.67 5.27 1.13
C SER A 110 20.24 4.64 2.40
N PHE A 111 20.18 5.41 3.48
CA PHE A 111 20.63 5.04 4.81
C PHE A 111 19.53 5.27 5.83
N VAL A 112 19.37 4.35 6.78
CA VAL A 112 18.42 4.50 7.89
C VAL A 112 19.19 4.64 9.20
N TRP A 113 18.66 5.45 10.12
CA TRP A 113 19.26 5.59 11.44
C TRP A 113 18.96 4.36 12.29
N SER A 114 20.00 3.72 12.82
CA SER A 114 19.86 2.64 13.78
C SER A 114 20.02 3.20 15.19
N ASN A 115 18.94 3.12 15.99
CA ASN A 115 18.94 3.53 17.40
C ASN A 115 19.93 2.69 18.23
N ASP A 116 20.05 1.39 17.93
CA ASP A 116 20.95 0.48 18.65
C ASP A 116 22.43 0.83 18.44
N SER A 117 22.81 1.16 17.21
CA SER A 117 24.21 1.44 16.87
C SER A 117 24.56 2.93 16.92
N GLY A 118 23.56 3.81 17.01
CA GLY A 118 23.73 5.27 16.94
C GLY A 118 24.38 5.73 15.64
N LYS A 119 24.14 5.04 14.53
CA LYS A 119 24.78 5.26 13.23
C LYS A 119 23.80 5.12 12.07
N TRP A 120 24.15 5.76 10.96
CA TRP A 120 23.51 5.55 9.67
C TRP A 120 23.95 4.20 9.10
N VAL A 121 22.99 3.33 8.79
CA VAL A 121 23.21 2.02 8.18
C VAL A 121 22.71 2.07 6.75
N ALA A 122 23.54 1.65 5.79
CA ALA A 122 23.12 1.54 4.40
C ALA A 122 22.06 0.46 4.27
N VAL A 123 20.89 0.82 3.72
CA VAL A 123 19.75 -0.10 3.59
C VAL A 123 19.40 -0.42 2.14
N GLY A 124 19.94 0.34 1.17
CA GLY A 124 19.72 0.03 -0.23
C GLY A 124 20.19 1.13 -1.18
N ARG A 125 20.00 0.86 -2.47
CA ARG A 125 20.40 1.76 -3.56
C ARG A 125 19.37 2.86 -3.87
N GLY A 126 18.30 2.99 -3.09
CA GLY A 126 17.42 4.16 -3.08
C GLY A 126 16.98 4.66 -4.47
N PHE A 127 17.31 5.91 -4.77
CA PHE A 127 17.06 6.53 -6.07
C PHE A 127 17.90 5.91 -7.20
N SER A 128 19.12 5.47 -6.92
CA SER A 128 19.97 4.79 -7.92
C SER A 128 19.27 3.53 -8.46
N GLU A 129 18.66 2.73 -7.58
CA GLU A 129 17.84 1.59 -7.99
C GLU A 129 16.58 2.03 -8.75
N LEU A 130 15.91 3.09 -8.27
CA LEU A 130 14.67 3.58 -8.88
C LEU A 130 14.90 4.10 -10.32
N GLU A 131 16.04 4.74 -10.55
CA GLU A 131 16.46 5.23 -11.86
C GLU A 131 16.90 4.08 -12.78
N ASP A 132 17.58 3.07 -12.24
CA ASP A 132 17.88 1.83 -12.98
C ASP A 132 16.58 1.15 -13.44
N LYS A 133 15.57 1.05 -12.55
CA LYS A 133 14.24 0.51 -12.88
C LYS A 133 13.54 1.33 -13.95
N ALA A 134 13.58 2.66 -13.86
CA ALA A 134 13.00 3.54 -14.88
C ALA A 134 13.65 3.34 -16.26
N ARG A 135 14.98 3.19 -16.33
CA ARG A 135 15.68 2.90 -17.59
C ARG A 135 15.30 1.55 -18.19
N GLN A 136 15.20 0.51 -17.36
CA GLN A 136 14.77 -0.82 -17.81
C GLN A 136 13.32 -0.80 -18.30
N LEU A 137 12.42 -0.10 -17.59
CA LEU A 137 11.05 0.06 -18.04
C LEU A 137 10.99 0.79 -19.39
N ASP A 138 11.77 1.86 -19.59
CA ASP A 138 11.78 2.56 -20.89
C ASP A 138 12.22 1.63 -22.02
N LEU A 139 13.18 0.74 -21.79
CA LEU A 139 13.60 -0.26 -22.77
C LEU A 139 12.46 -1.22 -23.10
N ILE A 140 11.80 -1.81 -22.11
CA ILE A 140 10.64 -2.71 -22.29
C ILE A 140 9.55 -2.01 -23.12
N LEU A 141 9.23 -0.76 -22.78
CA LEU A 141 8.23 0.03 -23.50
C LEU A 141 8.67 0.39 -24.93
N SER A 142 9.98 0.49 -25.19
CA SER A 142 10.52 0.81 -26.51
C SER A 142 10.49 -0.37 -27.47
N GLU A 143 10.66 -1.59 -26.95
CA GLU A 143 10.63 -2.84 -27.70
C GLU A 143 9.19 -3.32 -27.97
N GLY A 144 8.25 -2.92 -27.11
CA GLY A 144 6.87 -3.41 -27.13
C GLY A 144 5.86 -2.60 -27.95
N TRP A 145 4.59 -2.81 -27.59
CA TRP A 145 3.37 -2.32 -28.25
C TRP A 145 2.99 -0.87 -27.88
N TRP A 146 3.91 -0.10 -27.26
CA TRP A 146 3.60 1.24 -26.76
C TRP A 146 3.03 2.16 -27.86
N PRO A 147 2.00 2.98 -27.56
CA PRO A 147 1.34 3.80 -28.57
C PRO A 147 2.30 4.67 -29.39
N ARG A 148 2.07 4.69 -30.70
CA ARG A 148 2.77 5.54 -31.66
C ARG A 148 1.78 6.44 -32.40
N ARG A 149 2.18 7.68 -32.69
CA ARG A 149 1.43 8.61 -33.54
C ARG A 149 2.34 9.11 -34.64
N LEU A 150 1.94 8.91 -35.90
CA LEU A 150 2.77 9.23 -37.07
C LEU A 150 4.18 8.58 -36.99
N GLY A 151 4.26 7.35 -36.49
CA GLY A 151 5.52 6.62 -36.32
C GLY A 151 6.35 7.01 -35.09
N ILE A 152 6.00 8.11 -34.41
CA ILE A 152 6.70 8.60 -33.21
C ILE A 152 6.09 7.96 -31.97
N ARG A 153 6.94 7.37 -31.11
CA ARG A 153 6.54 6.81 -29.81
C ARG A 153 6.02 7.92 -28.90
N LEU A 154 4.82 7.74 -28.35
CA LEU A 154 4.22 8.67 -27.40
C LEU A 154 4.76 8.44 -25.96
N ALA A 155 6.08 8.36 -25.80
CA ALA A 155 6.71 8.12 -24.51
C ALA A 155 7.32 9.40 -23.94
N ARG A 156 7.25 9.53 -22.62
CA ARG A 156 7.93 10.56 -21.83
C ARG A 156 8.99 9.90 -20.96
N PRO A 157 10.00 10.65 -20.49
CA PRO A 157 10.87 10.18 -19.43
C PRO A 157 10.02 9.66 -18.27
N ILE A 158 10.36 8.47 -17.78
CA ILE A 158 9.70 7.88 -16.61
C ILE A 158 10.18 8.66 -15.40
N GLU A 159 9.24 9.30 -14.74
CA GLU A 159 9.51 10.07 -13.53
C GLU A 159 9.57 9.11 -12.35
N THR A 160 10.41 9.41 -11.38
CA THR A 160 10.64 8.56 -10.21
C THR A 160 10.54 9.40 -8.94
N CYS A 161 9.84 8.87 -7.96
CA CYS A 161 9.73 9.50 -6.64
C CYS A 161 9.71 8.46 -5.53
N LEU A 162 10.17 8.88 -4.36
CA LEU A 162 10.14 8.11 -3.13
C LEU A 162 9.04 8.67 -2.23
N VAL A 163 8.24 7.78 -1.65
CA VAL A 163 7.27 8.11 -0.61
C VAL A 163 7.80 7.65 0.74
N VAL A 164 7.69 8.53 1.73
CA VAL A 164 8.11 8.32 3.12
C VAL A 164 6.97 8.66 4.07
N ASP A 165 7.03 8.16 5.31
CA ASP A 165 6.01 8.49 6.31
C ASP A 165 6.03 9.99 6.62
N ASP A 166 4.88 10.53 7.03
CA ASP A 166 4.76 11.94 7.41
C ASP A 166 5.68 12.29 8.58
N HIS A 167 5.89 11.34 9.50
CA HIS A 167 6.72 11.50 10.69
C HIS A 167 8.21 11.22 10.47
N ASP A 168 8.61 10.60 9.35
CA ASP A 168 10.00 10.26 9.08
C ASP A 168 10.89 11.52 8.96
N ARG A 169 12.03 11.55 9.63
CA ARG A 169 13.02 12.60 9.39
C ARG A 169 13.80 12.29 8.11
N VAL A 170 13.81 13.21 7.15
CA VAL A 170 14.58 13.06 5.90
C VAL A 170 15.79 13.98 5.89
N VAL A 171 16.97 13.43 5.60
CA VAL A 171 18.22 14.16 5.39
C VAL A 171 18.68 13.94 3.94
N LEU A 172 18.80 15.02 3.17
CA LEU A 172 19.26 14.96 1.78
C LEU A 172 20.63 15.64 1.70
N ASP A 173 21.63 14.90 1.22
CA ASP A 173 22.97 15.46 0.99
C ASP A 173 22.98 16.37 -0.25
N ASP A 174 22.12 16.10 -1.23
CA ASP A 174 21.82 16.99 -2.37
C ASP A 174 20.32 17.28 -2.47
N PRO A 175 19.82 18.32 -1.76
CA PRO A 175 18.42 18.72 -1.82
C PRO A 175 17.98 19.12 -3.23
N ALA A 176 18.85 19.75 -4.02
CA ALA A 176 18.48 20.23 -5.35
C ALA A 176 18.12 19.08 -6.30
N ALA A 177 18.78 17.93 -6.15
CA ALA A 177 18.49 16.73 -6.93
C ALA A 177 17.22 16.00 -6.47
N TYR A 178 16.98 15.91 -5.15
CA TYR A 178 16.02 14.94 -4.61
C TYR A 178 14.81 15.54 -3.87
N GLU A 179 14.85 16.78 -3.38
CA GLU A 179 13.78 17.35 -2.54
C GLU A 179 12.41 17.31 -3.24
N SER A 180 12.38 17.58 -4.54
CA SER A 180 11.13 17.53 -5.33
C SER A 180 10.60 16.12 -5.62
N ARG A 181 11.38 15.08 -5.30
CA ARG A 181 11.12 13.66 -5.58
C ARG A 181 10.95 12.82 -4.32
N VAL A 182 11.24 13.36 -3.13
CA VAL A 182 10.96 12.72 -1.84
C VAL A 182 9.70 13.33 -1.27
N ILE A 183 8.63 12.55 -1.23
CA ILE A 183 7.28 13.03 -0.94
C ILE A 183 6.76 12.39 0.34
N LYS A 184 6.19 13.22 1.20
CA LYS A 184 5.50 12.80 2.41
C LYS A 184 4.20 12.08 2.04
N LEU A 185 3.87 11.02 2.77
CA LEU A 185 2.72 10.16 2.50
C LEU A 185 1.41 10.97 2.35
N GLY A 186 1.12 11.86 3.29
CA GLY A 186 -0.07 12.71 3.27
C GLY A 186 -0.07 13.76 2.15
N ASP A 187 1.10 14.12 1.64
CA ASP A 187 1.28 15.11 0.57
C ASP A 187 1.33 14.49 -0.83
N PHE A 188 1.40 13.17 -0.95
CA PHE A 188 1.61 12.49 -2.22
C PHE A 188 0.52 12.84 -3.25
N LEU A 189 -0.75 12.74 -2.89
CA LEU A 189 -1.84 13.03 -3.83
C LEU A 189 -1.95 14.51 -4.22
N PRO A 190 -1.90 15.48 -3.28
CA PRO A 190 -1.79 16.88 -3.64
C PRO A 190 -0.60 17.16 -4.56
N TRP A 191 0.58 16.60 -4.26
CA TRP A 191 1.78 16.74 -5.08
C TRP A 191 1.59 16.12 -6.47
N TYR A 192 1.07 14.91 -6.56
CA TYR A 192 0.89 14.20 -7.83
C TYR A 192 -0.14 14.93 -8.70
N SER A 193 -1.27 15.33 -8.11
CA SER A 193 -2.28 16.12 -8.80
C SER A 193 -1.70 17.44 -9.31
N LYS A 194 -0.98 18.20 -8.48
CA LYS A 194 -0.38 19.48 -8.87
C LYS A 194 0.71 19.35 -9.92
N ASN A 195 1.63 18.39 -9.79
CA ASN A 195 2.83 18.32 -10.61
C ASN A 195 2.67 17.44 -11.85
N ARG A 196 1.81 16.41 -11.78
CA ARG A 196 1.69 15.39 -12.82
C ARG A 196 0.41 15.52 -13.62
N MET A 197 -0.70 15.88 -12.97
CA MET A 197 -2.00 16.08 -13.64
C MET A 197 -2.27 17.54 -14.01
N SER A 198 -1.94 18.48 -13.11
CA SER A 198 -2.20 19.89 -13.33
C SER A 198 -1.29 20.43 -14.42
N THR A 199 -1.91 21.25 -15.24
CA THR A 199 -1.31 21.84 -16.41
C THR A 199 -0.94 23.26 -16.02
N PRO A 200 0.30 23.59 -15.62
CA PRO A 200 0.65 24.99 -15.42
C PRO A 200 0.54 25.67 -16.78
N LEU A 201 -0.55 26.43 -16.96
CA LEU A 201 -0.84 27.24 -18.15
C LEU A 201 0.11 28.44 -18.27
N LEU A 202 0.80 28.80 -17.18
CA LEU A 202 1.50 30.08 -17.04
C LEU A 202 3.02 30.01 -17.25
N ARG A 203 3.61 28.83 -17.53
CA ARG A 203 5.08 28.68 -17.66
C ARG A 203 5.50 27.72 -18.78
N GLN A 204 4.96 27.83 -20.00
CA GLN A 204 5.36 26.90 -21.06
C GLN A 204 5.67 27.54 -22.41
N SER A 205 6.80 27.10 -22.97
CA SER A 205 7.25 27.36 -24.33
C SER A 205 6.29 26.72 -25.36
N PRO A 206 6.25 27.23 -26.60
CA PRO A 206 5.38 26.70 -27.67
C PRO A 206 5.54 25.19 -27.92
N LYS A 207 6.75 24.65 -27.69
CA LYS A 207 7.06 23.22 -27.81
C LYS A 207 6.27 22.37 -26.82
N ALA A 208 6.21 22.78 -25.55
CA ALA A 208 5.48 22.03 -24.53
C ALA A 208 3.94 22.09 -24.75
N LEU A 209 3.44 23.12 -25.42
CA LEU A 209 2.04 23.20 -25.87
C LEU A 209 1.74 22.23 -27.01
N LEU A 210 2.63 22.12 -28.00
CA LEU A 210 2.49 21.19 -29.13
C LEU A 210 2.57 19.72 -28.68
N GLU A 211 3.45 19.43 -27.73
CA GLU A 211 3.59 18.09 -27.16
C GLU A 211 2.42 17.69 -26.24
N ARG A 212 1.64 18.65 -25.71
CA ARG A 212 0.40 18.37 -24.94
C ARG A 212 -0.73 17.86 -25.83
N LEU A 213 -0.82 18.35 -27.07
CA LEU A 213 -1.86 17.95 -28.02
C LEU A 213 -1.61 16.58 -28.63
N THR A 214 -0.37 16.10 -28.63
CA THR A 214 0.02 14.85 -29.31
C THR A 214 -0.06 13.61 -28.42
N ASN A 215 0.15 13.75 -27.11
CA ASN A 215 0.26 12.61 -26.18
C ASN A 215 -1.00 12.34 -25.35
N ARG A 216 -2.05 13.17 -25.45
CA ARG A 216 -3.30 12.90 -24.73
C ARG A 216 -4.04 11.74 -25.39
N VAL A 217 -4.36 10.72 -24.61
CA VAL A 217 -5.15 9.56 -25.03
C VAL A 217 -6.56 9.58 -24.41
N ASP A 218 -7.49 8.87 -25.05
CA ASP A 218 -8.78 8.53 -24.43
C ASP A 218 -8.59 7.53 -23.29
N LEU A 219 -9.66 7.30 -22.54
CA LEU A 219 -9.62 6.38 -21.41
C LEU A 219 -9.40 4.94 -21.87
N ASP A 220 -10.10 4.52 -22.92
CA ASP A 220 -10.00 3.18 -23.51
C ASP A 220 -8.56 2.84 -23.95
N THR A 221 -7.83 3.79 -24.53
CA THR A 221 -6.42 3.58 -24.88
C THR A 221 -5.55 3.48 -23.62
N LEU A 222 -5.80 4.31 -22.60
CA LEU A 222 -5.06 4.24 -21.34
C LEU A 222 -5.31 2.91 -20.62
N GLU A 223 -6.56 2.44 -20.61
CA GLU A 223 -6.98 1.12 -20.12
C GLU A 223 -6.26 -0.01 -20.86
N ARG A 224 -6.31 -0.01 -22.19
CA ARG A 224 -5.59 -1.00 -23.01
C ARG A 224 -4.10 -1.05 -22.72
N ILE A 225 -3.47 0.11 -22.50
CA ILE A 225 -2.06 0.16 -22.13
C ILE A 225 -1.85 -0.49 -20.76
N ALA A 226 -2.69 -0.16 -19.79
CA ALA A 226 -2.56 -0.72 -18.45
C ALA A 226 -2.79 -2.25 -18.44
N PHE A 227 -3.80 -2.74 -19.15
CA PHE A 227 -4.06 -4.17 -19.28
C PHE A 227 -2.92 -4.90 -19.99
N ALA A 228 -2.39 -4.34 -21.07
CA ALA A 228 -1.27 -4.98 -21.75
C ALA A 228 0.03 -4.97 -20.92
N LEU A 229 0.22 -4.02 -19.98
CA LEU A 229 1.29 -4.11 -18.97
C LEU A 229 1.00 -5.17 -17.90
N GLN A 230 -0.25 -5.30 -17.48
CA GLN A 230 -0.69 -6.32 -16.55
C GLN A 230 -0.59 -7.73 -17.16
N ASP A 231 -0.86 -7.91 -18.45
CA ASP A 231 -0.77 -9.20 -19.13
C ASP A 231 0.68 -9.70 -19.23
N GLU A 232 1.65 -8.77 -19.29
CA GLU A 232 3.09 -9.08 -19.26
C GLU A 232 3.63 -9.33 -17.84
N HIS A 233 2.80 -9.13 -16.81
CA HIS A 233 3.19 -9.39 -15.43
C HIS A 233 3.40 -10.88 -15.18
N GLN A 234 4.54 -11.21 -14.59
CA GLN A 234 4.86 -12.55 -14.12
C GLN A 234 5.03 -12.51 -12.60
N PRO A 235 4.06 -13.04 -11.81
CA PRO A 235 4.18 -13.12 -10.37
C PRO A 235 5.53 -13.73 -9.94
N ALA A 236 6.04 -13.30 -8.78
CA ALA A 236 7.27 -13.87 -8.26
C ALA A 236 7.09 -15.38 -8.04
N PRO A 237 8.02 -16.23 -8.51
CA PRO A 237 7.90 -17.66 -8.32
C PRO A 237 8.04 -18.04 -6.83
N LEU A 238 7.36 -19.10 -6.43
CA LEU A 238 7.53 -19.79 -5.15
C LEU A 238 8.73 -20.75 -5.22
N ASP A 239 9.93 -20.24 -5.52
CA ASP A 239 11.15 -21.02 -5.73
C ASP A 239 12.11 -20.98 -4.52
N TYR A 240 11.58 -20.72 -3.33
CA TYR A 240 12.35 -20.62 -2.09
C TYR A 240 13.21 -21.86 -1.81
N TYR A 241 12.74 -23.05 -2.21
CA TYR A 241 13.48 -24.29 -2.05
C TYR A 241 14.87 -24.23 -2.71
N HIS A 242 14.93 -23.76 -3.95
CA HIS A 242 16.19 -23.59 -4.68
C HIS A 242 16.94 -22.32 -4.23
N ARG A 243 16.23 -21.22 -3.99
CA ARG A 243 16.85 -19.94 -3.57
C ARG A 243 17.58 -20.03 -2.22
N LEU A 244 17.07 -20.85 -1.32
CA LEU A 244 17.65 -21.06 0.01
C LEU A 244 18.59 -22.27 0.06
N GLY A 245 18.80 -22.98 -1.06
CA GLY A 245 19.66 -24.16 -1.13
C GLY A 245 19.14 -25.35 -0.31
N LEU A 246 17.81 -25.46 -0.16
CA LEU A 246 17.17 -26.54 0.61
C LEU A 246 17.10 -27.85 -0.18
N ASP A 247 17.37 -27.80 -1.49
CA ASP A 247 17.43 -28.95 -2.40
C ASP A 247 18.54 -29.95 -2.09
N GLN A 248 19.50 -29.53 -1.26
CA GLN A 248 20.66 -30.34 -0.87
C GLN A 248 20.59 -30.82 0.59
N LEU A 249 19.47 -30.55 1.27
CA LEU A 249 19.31 -30.80 2.70
C LEU A 249 18.13 -31.74 2.93
N GLU A 250 18.32 -32.71 3.82
CA GLU A 250 17.21 -33.54 4.27
C GLU A 250 16.36 -32.76 5.29
N PRO A 251 15.03 -32.70 5.12
CA PRO A 251 14.15 -32.04 6.07
C PRO A 251 14.21 -32.76 7.41
N VAL A 252 14.27 -32.00 8.50
CA VAL A 252 14.13 -32.54 9.85
C VAL A 252 12.64 -32.75 10.08
N CYS A 253 12.20 -34.01 10.18
CA CYS A 253 10.86 -34.30 10.67
C CYS A 253 10.73 -33.71 12.09
N PRO A 254 9.71 -32.90 12.38
CA PRO A 254 9.42 -32.51 13.75
C PRO A 254 9.27 -33.81 14.54
N VAL A 255 10.14 -34.02 15.53
CA VAL A 255 9.91 -35.05 16.52
C VAL A 255 8.68 -34.54 17.28
N GLU A 256 7.55 -35.23 17.15
CA GLU A 256 6.40 -34.97 17.99
C GLU A 256 6.85 -35.28 19.43
N ASP A 257 7.20 -34.24 20.18
CA ASP A 257 7.54 -34.37 21.59
C ASP A 257 6.26 -34.80 22.33
N GLU A 258 6.06 -36.12 22.51
CA GLU A 258 4.93 -36.72 23.24
C GLU A 258 4.96 -36.45 24.77
N ASP A 259 5.88 -35.61 25.28
CA ASP A 259 6.21 -35.56 26.72
C ASP A 259 5.81 -34.27 27.47
N GLU A 260 4.92 -33.43 26.94
CA GLU A 260 4.47 -32.22 27.66
C GLU A 260 3.33 -32.46 28.68
N GLU A 261 2.69 -33.64 28.67
CA GLU A 261 1.63 -34.00 29.63
C GLU A 261 2.15 -34.44 31.02
N ASN A 262 3.46 -34.70 31.18
CA ASN A 262 4.03 -35.20 32.45
C ASN A 262 4.69 -34.14 33.34
N ARG A 263 4.61 -32.84 33.01
CA ARG A 263 5.38 -31.79 33.71
C ARG A 263 4.58 -30.90 34.67
N ILE A 264 3.31 -31.21 34.97
CA ILE A 264 2.45 -30.35 35.81
C ILE A 264 2.33 -30.84 37.28
N GLU A 265 2.82 -32.02 37.64
CA GLU A 265 2.63 -32.55 39.01
C GLU A 265 3.88 -32.49 39.89
N GLU A 266 4.54 -31.34 40.09
CA GLU A 266 5.54 -31.23 41.17
C GLU A 266 5.92 -29.79 41.55
N GLU A 267 4.96 -28.88 41.81
CA GLU A 267 5.28 -27.57 42.40
C GLU A 267 4.15 -27.01 43.29
N ASP A 268 3.75 -27.79 44.30
CA ASP A 268 2.99 -27.30 45.47
C ASP A 268 3.87 -27.47 46.72
N HIS A 269 4.49 -26.37 47.17
CA HIS A 269 4.71 -26.01 48.58
C HIS A 269 5.77 -24.89 48.69
N ILE A 270 5.33 -23.63 48.72
CA ILE A 270 6.11 -22.54 49.32
C ILE A 270 5.24 -21.89 50.39
N GLU A 271 5.64 -22.09 51.64
CA GLU A 271 5.13 -21.44 52.84
C GLU A 271 5.32 -19.92 52.77
N LEU A 272 4.21 -19.20 52.97
CA LEU A 272 4.16 -17.75 53.18
C LEU A 272 4.35 -17.46 54.67
N ASP A 273 5.57 -17.15 55.09
CA ASP A 273 5.83 -16.54 56.38
C ASP A 273 5.75 -15.02 56.28
N ALA A 274 4.85 -14.45 57.08
CA ALA A 274 4.69 -13.02 57.30
C ALA A 274 5.40 -12.62 58.59
N GLN A 275 6.14 -11.50 58.60
CA GLN A 275 6.18 -10.52 59.70
C GLN A 275 7.14 -9.32 59.41
N PRO A 276 7.09 -8.20 60.17
CA PRO A 276 6.82 -6.88 59.59
C PRO A 276 7.84 -5.78 59.92
N ASP A 277 7.57 -4.61 59.31
CA ASP A 277 7.76 -3.20 59.73
C ASP A 277 9.15 -2.64 60.16
N GLU A 278 9.48 -1.48 59.55
CA GLU A 278 9.97 -0.22 60.15
C GLU A 278 11.07 0.50 59.32
N GLY A 279 10.90 1.82 59.16
CA GLY A 279 12.05 2.74 59.28
C GLY A 279 12.36 3.70 58.12
N ASP A 280 11.74 4.89 58.15
CA ASP A 280 12.28 6.23 57.85
C ASP A 280 13.64 6.41 57.12
N ASN A 281 13.66 7.18 56.02
CA ASN A 281 14.40 8.47 55.93
C ASN A 281 14.33 9.19 54.55
N LYS A 282 13.60 10.31 54.55
CA LYS A 282 13.95 11.67 54.06
C LYS A 282 15.22 11.88 53.22
N ALA A 283 15.08 12.44 52.00
CA ALA A 283 15.75 13.69 51.54
C ALA A 283 15.41 14.04 50.07
N GLU A 284 14.90 15.26 49.86
CA GLU A 284 14.81 16.00 48.57
C GLU A 284 16.21 16.35 48.02
N PRO A 285 16.31 16.61 46.71
CA PRO A 285 16.60 17.99 46.31
C PRO A 285 15.80 18.51 45.11
N THR A 286 15.63 19.83 45.15
CA THR A 286 14.95 20.76 44.24
C THR A 286 15.61 20.89 42.85
N PRO A 287 14.81 21.14 41.78
CA PRO A 287 15.32 21.60 40.48
C PRO A 287 15.23 23.15 40.33
N PRO A 288 16.15 23.79 39.59
CA PRO A 288 16.10 25.23 39.33
C PRO A 288 15.15 25.62 38.17
N LYS A 289 14.67 26.86 38.25
CA LYS A 289 13.69 27.54 37.40
C LYS A 289 14.26 28.10 36.07
N SER A 290 13.47 27.91 35.00
CA SER A 290 13.03 28.81 33.90
C SER A 290 14.03 29.74 33.15
N PRO A 291 13.78 30.04 31.85
CA PRO A 291 12.83 31.12 31.51
C PRO A 291 11.80 30.80 30.41
N GLN A 292 10.65 31.46 30.56
CA GLN A 292 9.49 31.46 29.68
C GLN A 292 9.71 32.35 28.44
N HIS A 293 9.23 31.91 27.27
CA HIS A 293 8.86 32.79 26.16
C HIS A 293 7.35 32.72 25.94
N GLN A 294 6.70 33.88 26.02
CA GLN A 294 5.28 34.09 25.75
C GLN A 294 5.06 34.26 24.24
N SER A 295 3.99 33.68 23.71
CA SER A 295 3.30 34.13 22.48
C SER A 295 1.83 33.66 22.50
N PRO A 296 0.91 34.40 21.84
CA PRO A 296 -0.49 34.57 22.28
C PRO A 296 -1.49 33.58 21.65
N PRO A 297 -2.72 33.48 22.21
CA PRO A 297 -3.71 32.48 21.78
C PRO A 297 -4.54 32.96 20.58
N SER A 298 -4.52 32.19 19.48
CA SER A 298 -5.51 32.30 18.41
C SER A 298 -6.69 31.37 18.69
N LYS A 299 -7.86 31.99 18.85
CA LYS A 299 -9.17 31.33 18.92
C LYS A 299 -9.55 30.86 17.50
N THR A 300 -9.88 29.60 17.32
CA THR A 300 -10.80 29.15 16.27
C THR A 300 -11.51 27.87 16.71
N ALA A 301 -12.78 27.80 16.35
CA ALA A 301 -13.79 26.97 16.96
C ALA A 301 -13.64 25.47 16.66
N LYS A 302 -13.69 24.65 17.71
CA LYS A 302 -13.95 23.21 17.63
C LYS A 302 -15.35 22.98 17.07
N THR A 303 -15.43 22.48 15.85
CA THR A 303 -16.60 21.71 15.39
C THR A 303 -16.40 20.27 15.80
N THR A 304 -17.20 19.83 16.78
CA THR A 304 -17.27 18.47 17.26
C THR A 304 -17.86 17.59 16.15
N LYS A 305 -17.03 16.82 15.44
CA LYS A 305 -17.48 15.69 14.64
C LYS A 305 -17.52 14.47 15.54
N THR A 306 -18.74 14.04 15.88
CA THR A 306 -19.05 12.76 16.49
C THR A 306 -18.71 11.65 15.49
N SER A 307 -17.51 11.09 15.58
CA SER A 307 -17.15 9.84 14.89
C SER A 307 -17.83 8.69 15.63
N GLY A 308 -19.02 8.31 15.16
CA GLY A 308 -19.73 7.14 15.65
C GLY A 308 -18.92 5.88 15.40
N LYS A 309 -18.78 5.06 16.45
CA LYS A 309 -18.12 3.76 16.54
C LYS A 309 -18.72 2.66 15.62
N GLY A 310 -19.47 3.02 14.58
CA GLY A 310 -20.30 2.11 13.77
C GLY A 310 -19.95 2.01 12.28
N ASP A 311 -18.88 2.66 11.80
CA ASP A 311 -18.52 2.62 10.37
C ASP A 311 -17.55 1.46 10.01
N ASN A 312 -16.99 0.75 11.00
CA ASN A 312 -16.00 -0.32 10.76
C ASN A 312 -16.58 -1.63 10.20
N ASP A 313 -17.89 -1.90 10.38
CA ASP A 313 -18.52 -3.16 9.91
C ASP A 313 -19.23 -3.04 8.56
N ARG A 314 -19.02 -1.93 7.85
CA ARG A 314 -19.64 -1.68 6.56
C ARG A 314 -18.87 -2.37 5.46
N GLN A 315 -19.53 -3.26 4.74
CA GLN A 315 -18.90 -4.07 3.70
C GLN A 315 -19.43 -3.67 2.30
N PRO A 316 -18.56 -3.70 1.26
CA PRO A 316 -19.01 -3.54 -0.11
C PRO A 316 -19.87 -4.74 -0.54
N SER A 317 -20.77 -4.50 -1.50
CA SER A 317 -21.68 -5.51 -2.08
C SER A 317 -20.98 -6.80 -2.52
N SER A 318 -19.74 -6.73 -3.01
CA SER A 318 -18.94 -7.91 -3.35
C SER A 318 -18.60 -8.79 -2.13
N ARG A 319 -18.18 -8.18 -1.01
CA ARG A 319 -17.88 -8.91 0.24
C ARG A 319 -19.14 -9.48 0.88
N ILE A 320 -20.25 -8.74 0.84
CA ILE A 320 -21.54 -9.23 1.34
C ILE A 320 -22.02 -10.42 0.50
N ALA A 321 -21.96 -10.30 -0.84
CA ALA A 321 -22.31 -11.39 -1.75
C ALA A 321 -21.48 -12.65 -1.50
N ALA A 322 -20.15 -12.49 -1.33
CA ALA A 322 -19.26 -13.60 -0.97
C ALA A 322 -19.66 -14.27 0.35
N GLY A 323 -20.00 -13.48 1.39
CA GLY A 323 -20.48 -14.00 2.67
C GLY A 323 -21.79 -14.79 2.57
N LEU A 324 -22.65 -14.43 1.61
CA LEU A 324 -23.91 -15.12 1.30
C LEU A 324 -23.74 -16.26 0.28
N LYS A 325 -22.52 -16.53 -0.20
CA LYS A 325 -22.21 -17.50 -1.26
C LYS A 325 -22.94 -17.21 -2.58
N LEU A 326 -23.17 -15.93 -2.88
CA LEU A 326 -23.77 -15.44 -4.13
C LEU A 326 -22.73 -14.73 -5.01
N LYS A 327 -22.94 -14.71 -6.32
CA LYS A 327 -22.17 -13.82 -7.19
C LYS A 327 -22.65 -12.38 -7.01
N THR A 328 -21.75 -11.40 -7.15
CA THR A 328 -22.10 -9.97 -7.03
C THR A 328 -23.30 -9.54 -7.89
N PRO A 329 -23.42 -9.95 -9.17
CA PRO A 329 -24.59 -9.61 -9.99
C PRO A 329 -25.92 -10.15 -9.41
N GLU A 330 -25.94 -11.41 -8.97
CA GLU A 330 -27.11 -12.05 -8.36
C GLU A 330 -27.55 -11.33 -7.08
N PHE A 331 -26.58 -10.91 -6.25
CA PHE A 331 -26.85 -10.10 -5.07
C PHE A 331 -27.49 -8.74 -5.42
N LEU A 332 -26.98 -8.04 -6.45
CA LEU A 332 -27.51 -6.75 -6.87
C LEU A 332 -28.92 -6.89 -7.47
N GLU A 333 -29.19 -7.97 -8.21
CA GLU A 333 -30.53 -8.31 -8.70
C GLU A 333 -31.49 -8.58 -7.54
N ALA A 334 -31.08 -9.38 -6.54
CA ALA A 334 -31.89 -9.65 -5.36
C ALA A 334 -32.21 -8.38 -4.56
N MET A 335 -31.23 -7.48 -4.41
CA MET A 335 -31.43 -6.17 -3.76
C MET A 335 -32.35 -5.26 -4.57
N THR A 336 -32.33 -5.36 -5.90
CA THR A 336 -33.27 -4.66 -6.80
C THR A 336 -34.68 -5.22 -6.66
N ALA A 337 -34.83 -6.55 -6.65
CA ALA A 337 -36.11 -7.24 -6.44
C ALA A 337 -36.73 -6.91 -5.07
N LYS A 338 -35.91 -6.72 -4.03
CA LYS A 338 -36.33 -6.29 -2.69
C LYS A 338 -36.54 -4.77 -2.57
N GLY A 339 -36.41 -4.00 -3.65
CA GLY A 339 -36.66 -2.56 -3.70
C GLY A 339 -35.58 -1.69 -3.03
N MET A 340 -34.41 -2.26 -2.71
CA MET A 340 -33.27 -1.53 -2.11
C MET A 340 -32.44 -0.79 -3.16
N LEU A 341 -32.44 -1.31 -4.39
CA LEU A 341 -31.85 -0.70 -5.57
C LEU A 341 -32.90 -0.53 -6.67
N ARG A 342 -32.67 0.40 -7.59
CA ARG A 342 -33.45 0.53 -8.83
C ARG A 342 -32.55 0.94 -9.99
N LEU A 343 -32.96 0.64 -11.21
CA LEU A 343 -32.31 1.18 -12.41
C LEU A 343 -32.87 2.58 -12.70
N ASN A 344 -31.99 3.53 -12.99
CA ASN A 344 -32.39 4.87 -13.44
C ASN A 344 -32.65 4.89 -14.96
N ASP A 345 -33.05 6.04 -15.48
CA ASP A 345 -33.35 6.24 -16.91
C ASP A 345 -32.14 5.98 -17.84
N LYS A 346 -30.92 5.91 -17.28
CA LYS A 346 -29.68 5.61 -18.00
C LYS A 346 -29.27 4.15 -17.91
N GLY A 347 -30.09 3.30 -17.28
CA GLY A 347 -29.77 1.88 -17.06
C GLY A 347 -28.71 1.64 -15.97
N GLU A 348 -28.42 2.62 -15.13
CA GLU A 348 -27.47 2.47 -14.01
C GLU A 348 -28.21 2.16 -12.72
N LEU A 349 -27.62 1.33 -11.86
CA LEU A 349 -28.16 1.07 -10.53
C LEU A 349 -28.03 2.30 -9.61
N GLU A 350 -29.08 2.57 -8.86
CA GLU A 350 -29.11 3.60 -7.83
C GLU A 350 -29.80 3.14 -6.55
N LEU A 351 -29.37 3.72 -5.44
CA LEU A 351 -29.86 3.37 -4.12
C LEU A 351 -31.19 4.07 -3.84
N THR A 352 -32.23 3.28 -3.56
CA THR A 352 -33.56 3.77 -3.23
C THR A 352 -33.59 4.39 -1.83
N GLU A 353 -34.68 5.07 -1.50
CA GLU A 353 -34.89 5.57 -0.13
C GLU A 353 -34.95 4.42 0.89
N ALA A 354 -35.57 3.28 0.53
CA ALA A 354 -35.60 2.09 1.36
C ALA A 354 -34.18 1.53 1.59
N GLY A 355 -33.37 1.45 0.52
CA GLY A 355 -31.96 1.03 0.61
C GLY A 355 -31.13 1.94 1.50
N ARG A 356 -31.36 3.26 1.47
CA ARG A 356 -30.72 4.24 2.38
C ARG A 356 -31.18 4.07 3.83
N ARG A 357 -32.45 3.76 4.05
CA ARG A 357 -33.05 3.63 5.39
C ARG A 357 -32.45 2.47 6.19
N ILE A 358 -32.13 1.36 5.54
CA ILE A 358 -31.38 0.23 6.15
C ILE A 358 -29.87 0.48 6.23
N GLY A 359 -29.45 1.73 6.03
CA GLY A 359 -28.08 2.16 6.12
C GLY A 359 -27.28 1.96 4.84
N GLY A 360 -27.87 1.81 3.66
CA GLY A 360 -27.14 1.73 2.40
C GLY A 360 -26.37 3.01 2.07
N ARG A 361 -25.18 2.86 1.51
CA ARG A 361 -24.40 3.97 0.95
C ARG A 361 -23.89 3.61 -0.44
N VAL A 362 -23.86 4.61 -1.31
CA VAL A 362 -23.24 4.54 -2.63
C VAL A 362 -21.85 5.17 -2.53
N ARG A 363 -20.84 4.51 -3.09
CA ARG A 363 -19.50 5.04 -3.34
C ARG A 363 -19.23 5.01 -4.85
N GLY A 364 -18.46 5.96 -5.35
CA GLY A 364 -18.18 6.13 -6.79
C GLY A 364 -19.29 6.85 -7.57
N ARG A 365 -19.03 7.12 -8.86
CA ARG A 365 -19.91 7.82 -9.81
C ARG A 365 -19.91 7.08 -11.15
N GLY A 366 -21.00 7.20 -11.93
CA GLY A 366 -21.08 6.59 -13.27
C GLY A 366 -21.21 5.06 -13.26
N GLY A 367 -20.54 4.37 -14.20
CA GLY A 367 -20.56 2.91 -14.32
C GLY A 367 -19.81 2.15 -13.22
N ASN A 368 -18.95 2.82 -12.45
CA ASN A 368 -18.13 2.22 -11.39
C ASN A 368 -18.68 2.49 -9.99
N ARG A 369 -20.01 2.45 -9.82
CA ARG A 369 -20.65 2.61 -8.51
C ARG A 369 -20.59 1.32 -7.72
N SER A 370 -20.16 1.43 -6.46
CA SER A 370 -20.26 0.35 -5.49
C SER A 370 -21.26 0.70 -4.40
N PHE A 371 -22.02 -0.30 -3.96
CA PHE A 371 -22.96 -0.18 -2.86
C PHE A 371 -22.40 -0.86 -1.63
N SER A 372 -22.67 -0.30 -0.45
CA SER A 372 -22.20 -0.85 0.83
C SER A 372 -23.28 -0.76 1.90
N TRP A 373 -23.32 -1.76 2.76
CA TRP A 373 -24.23 -1.87 3.90
C TRP A 373 -23.50 -2.48 5.10
N LEU A 374 -24.13 -2.42 6.26
CA LEU A 374 -23.72 -3.23 7.40
C LEU A 374 -24.19 -4.66 7.17
N LYS A 375 -23.34 -5.64 7.41
CA LYS A 375 -23.70 -7.06 7.24
C LYS A 375 -24.94 -7.42 8.06
N SER A 376 -25.02 -6.93 9.29
CA SER A 376 -26.15 -7.14 10.21
C SER A 376 -27.49 -6.60 9.70
N THR A 377 -27.52 -5.64 8.78
CA THR A 377 -28.78 -5.14 8.19
C THR A 377 -29.18 -5.88 6.92
N VAL A 378 -28.24 -6.56 6.25
CA VAL A 378 -28.49 -7.28 5.00
C VAL A 378 -28.79 -8.74 5.25
N ASP A 379 -28.09 -9.41 6.17
CA ASP A 379 -28.28 -10.84 6.45
C ASP A 379 -29.77 -11.21 6.71
N PRO A 380 -30.56 -10.42 7.49
CA PRO A 380 -31.98 -10.72 7.70
C PRO A 380 -32.85 -10.62 6.45
N LEU A 381 -32.42 -9.90 5.41
CA LEU A 381 -33.13 -9.81 4.13
C LEU A 381 -32.99 -11.10 3.31
N PHE A 382 -31.96 -11.90 3.59
CA PHE A 382 -31.62 -13.14 2.88
C PHE A 382 -31.79 -14.39 3.74
N ALA A 383 -32.02 -14.24 5.04
CA ALA A 383 -32.55 -15.31 5.86
C ALA A 383 -33.93 -15.69 5.30
N GLU A 384 -34.04 -16.91 4.79
CA GLU A 384 -35.29 -17.44 4.21
C GLU A 384 -36.46 -17.17 5.17
N THR A 385 -37.48 -16.49 4.67
CA THR A 385 -38.76 -16.45 5.38
C THR A 385 -39.34 -17.86 5.24
N PRO A 386 -39.61 -18.59 6.35
CA PRO A 386 -40.08 -19.96 6.29
C PRO A 386 -41.39 -20.12 5.54
#